data_AF-A0A538UDD2-F1
#
_entry.id   AF-A0A538UDD2-F1
#
_cell.length_a   1.000
_cell.length_b   1.000
_cell.length_c   1.000
_cell.angle_alpha   90.00
_cell.angle_beta   90.00
_cell.angle_gamma   90.00
#
_symmetry.space_group_name_H-M   'P 1'
#
loop_
_entity.id
_entity.type
_entity.pdbx_description
1 polymer ?
#
loop_
_entity_poly.entity_id
_entity_poly.type
_entity_poly.pdbx_seq_one_letter_code
_entity_poly.pdbx_strand_id
1 'polypeptide(L)'
;MDAMITLRNLRRMACFAVLALMPALASARTPIPSPTVTGPVTGGVRTGYPFNHSLFDLSVNGYVEQEFFVSGTARDHTGVQPPLPFTTRMVVRRPIDPARFNGTVWIEWLNVTGGSDVETEYAYLISELLRGGYAAVIMSCQEVGVAYLKTWDPVRYASLVHPGDAYAADICSQAGQALRNPAGLD
;
A
#
# COMPACT_ATOMS: atom_id res chain seq x y z
N MET A 1 -38.90 -69.95 -46.60
CA MET A 1 -37.84 -70.23 -47.59
C MET A 1 -37.41 -68.88 -48.13
N ASP A 2 -36.24 -68.30 -47.91
CA ASP A 2 -34.99 -68.64 -47.19
C ASP A 2 -34.30 -67.27 -46.95
N ALA A 3 -33.78 -66.98 -45.75
CA ALA A 3 -32.34 -66.95 -45.43
C ALA A 3 -31.48 -66.36 -46.57
N MET A 4 -30.60 -65.34 -46.42
CA MET A 4 -29.69 -65.01 -45.32
C MET A 4 -28.73 -63.86 -45.77
N ILE A 5 -28.05 -63.18 -44.82
CA ILE A 5 -26.70 -62.53 -44.94
C ILE A 5 -26.68 -61.15 -45.66
N THR A 6 -26.14 -60.00 -45.18
CA THR A 6 -24.91 -59.71 -44.40
C THR A 6 -24.88 -58.27 -43.82
N LEU A 7 -24.10 -58.11 -42.75
CA LEU A 7 -23.64 -56.91 -42.03
C LEU A 7 -23.32 -55.63 -42.84
N ARG A 8 -23.56 -54.44 -42.23
CA ARG A 8 -22.49 -53.51 -41.77
C ARG A 8 -23.01 -52.23 -41.09
N ASN A 9 -22.66 -52.10 -39.81
CA ASN A 9 -22.10 -50.92 -39.13
C ASN A 9 -22.65 -49.51 -39.42
N LEU A 10 -23.31 -48.89 -38.44
CA LEU A 10 -22.73 -47.77 -37.66
C LEU A 10 -23.63 -47.42 -36.47
N ARG A 11 -23.30 -47.92 -35.27
CA ARG A 11 -23.82 -47.35 -34.02
C ARG A 11 -23.12 -46.00 -33.82
N ARG A 12 -23.81 -44.90 -34.13
CA ARG A 12 -23.39 -43.57 -33.68
C ARG A 12 -23.62 -43.49 -32.16
N MET A 13 -22.60 -43.83 -31.39
CA MET A 13 -22.58 -43.60 -29.96
C MET A 13 -22.38 -42.09 -29.76
N ALA A 14 -23.46 -41.36 -29.52
CA ALA A 14 -23.41 -39.97 -29.14
C ALA A 14 -22.86 -39.90 -27.70
N CYS A 15 -21.57 -39.61 -27.55
CA CYS A 15 -21.01 -39.13 -26.29
C CYS A 15 -21.63 -37.76 -26.00
N PHE A 16 -22.66 -37.72 -25.16
CA PHE A 16 -23.02 -36.49 -24.47
C PHE A 16 -21.89 -36.17 -23.49
N ALA A 17 -20.97 -35.31 -23.92
CA ALA A 17 -20.07 -34.63 -23.00
C ALA A 17 -20.94 -33.74 -22.11
N VAL A 18 -21.19 -34.17 -20.87
CA VAL A 18 -21.74 -33.31 -19.83
C VAL A 18 -20.62 -32.31 -19.50
N LEU A 19 -20.71 -31.13 -20.10
CA LEU A 19 -19.87 -30.00 -19.73
C LEU A 19 -20.33 -29.55 -18.33
N ALA A 20 -19.73 -30.10 -17.29
CA ALA A 20 -19.94 -29.64 -15.92
C ALA A 20 -19.44 -28.20 -15.85
N LEU A 21 -20.37 -27.24 -15.90
CA LEU A 21 -20.10 -25.84 -15.62
C LEU A 21 -19.74 -25.74 -14.13
N MET A 22 -18.47 -25.91 -13.79
CA MET A 22 -17.99 -25.54 -12.46
C MET A 22 -18.04 -24.02 -12.38
N PRO A 23 -18.89 -23.41 -11.53
CA PRO A 23 -18.78 -21.99 -11.27
C PRO A 23 -17.41 -21.79 -10.63
N ALA A 24 -16.51 -21.11 -11.34
CA ALA A 24 -15.32 -20.57 -10.71
C ALA A 24 -15.81 -19.64 -9.60
N LEU A 25 -15.67 -20.06 -8.34
CA LEU A 25 -15.88 -19.20 -7.20
C LEU A 25 -14.82 -18.11 -7.29
N ALA A 26 -15.17 -16.98 -7.92
CA ALA A 26 -14.40 -15.77 -7.79
C ALA A 26 -14.42 -15.41 -6.30
N SER A 27 -13.27 -15.56 -5.64
CA SER A 27 -13.10 -15.04 -4.28
C SER A 27 -13.34 -13.53 -4.37
N ALA A 28 -14.45 -13.06 -3.82
CA ALA A 28 -14.74 -11.64 -3.74
C ALA A 28 -13.63 -11.01 -2.89
N ARG A 29 -12.74 -10.25 -3.53
CA ARG A 29 -11.65 -9.57 -2.83
C ARG A 29 -12.29 -8.57 -1.87
N THR A 30 -12.09 -8.76 -0.57
CA THR A 30 -12.61 -7.83 0.43
C THR A 30 -12.05 -6.43 0.13
N PRO A 31 -12.90 -5.41 -0.04
CA PRO A 31 -12.41 -4.06 -0.33
C PRO A 31 -11.42 -3.60 0.73
N ILE A 32 -10.40 -2.85 0.29
CA ILE A 32 -9.47 -2.17 1.20
C ILE A 32 -10.19 -0.91 1.69
N PRO A 33 -10.34 -0.70 3.01
CA PRO A 33 -10.93 0.52 3.54
C PRO A 33 -10.17 1.77 3.09
N SER A 34 -10.87 2.87 2.87
CA SER A 34 -10.23 4.18 2.71
C SER A 34 -9.88 4.73 4.10
N PRO A 35 -8.61 5.04 4.38
CA PRO A 35 -8.23 5.67 5.64
C PRO A 35 -8.49 7.19 5.58
N THR A 36 -8.50 7.82 6.75
CA THR A 36 -8.39 9.28 6.90
C THR A 36 -6.93 9.70 6.76
N VAL A 37 -6.69 10.80 6.04
CA VAL A 37 -5.36 11.40 5.90
C VAL A 37 -5.39 12.82 6.45
N THR A 38 -4.52 13.11 7.42
CA THR A 38 -4.42 14.45 8.05
C THR A 38 -3.03 15.05 7.85
N GLY A 39 -2.97 16.37 7.68
CA GLY A 39 -1.73 17.10 7.54
C GLY A 39 -1.83 18.28 6.57
N PRO A 40 -0.70 18.88 6.18
CA PRO A 40 0.66 18.48 6.54
C PRO A 40 0.94 18.55 8.04
N VAL A 41 1.69 17.58 8.56
CA VAL A 41 2.11 17.55 9.97
C VAL A 41 3.22 18.57 10.20
N THR A 42 3.03 19.44 11.19
CA THR A 42 4.00 20.48 11.56
C THR A 42 4.28 20.45 13.07
N GLY A 43 5.35 21.12 13.50
CA GLY A 43 5.73 21.20 14.91
C GLY A 43 6.54 19.99 15.40
N GLY A 44 6.43 19.69 16.69
CA GLY A 44 7.34 18.79 17.41
C GLY A 44 8.32 19.56 18.29
N VAL A 45 9.05 18.83 19.13
CA VAL A 45 10.01 19.40 20.09
C VAL A 45 11.47 19.17 19.70
N ARG A 46 11.74 18.32 18.71
CA ARG A 46 13.12 17.95 18.38
C ARG A 46 13.74 18.83 17.31
N THR A 47 13.19 18.81 16.10
CA THR A 47 13.79 19.51 14.95
C THR A 47 12.82 20.36 14.14
N GLY A 48 11.50 20.16 14.31
CA GLY A 48 10.45 20.83 13.53
C GLY A 48 10.16 20.18 12.16
N TYR A 49 10.98 19.25 11.70
CA TYR A 49 10.82 18.46 10.47
C TYR A 49 10.64 16.97 10.79
N PRO A 50 10.13 16.12 9.86
CA PRO A 50 9.96 14.69 10.13
C PRO A 50 11.29 13.98 10.35
N PHE A 51 11.27 12.90 11.15
CA PHE A 51 12.37 11.93 11.14
C PHE A 51 12.46 11.35 9.73
N ASN A 52 13.64 11.14 9.15
CA ASN A 52 13.86 10.79 7.74
C ASN A 52 13.50 11.87 6.70
N HIS A 53 13.40 13.15 7.11
CA HIS A 53 13.40 14.27 6.16
C HIS A 53 14.58 14.19 5.19
N SER A 54 14.37 14.56 3.93
CA SER A 54 15.43 14.52 2.91
C SER A 54 16.67 15.30 3.33
N LEU A 55 17.87 14.72 3.13
CA LEU A 55 19.14 15.41 3.41
C LEU A 55 19.49 16.47 2.35
N PHE A 56 18.75 16.50 1.24
CA PHE A 56 18.95 17.42 0.14
C PHE A 56 17.74 18.33 -0.01
N ASP A 57 17.97 19.57 -0.45
CA ASP A 57 16.88 20.46 -0.82
C ASP A 57 16.21 19.95 -2.11
N LEU A 58 15.01 19.38 -1.99
CA LEU A 58 14.26 18.87 -3.13
C LEU A 58 13.71 19.98 -4.04
N SER A 59 13.62 21.21 -3.54
CA SER A 59 13.06 22.34 -4.30
C SER A 59 13.92 22.71 -5.51
N VAL A 60 15.23 22.44 -5.45
CA VAL A 60 16.16 22.62 -6.58
C VAL A 60 15.78 21.74 -7.79
N ASN A 61 15.06 20.65 -7.55
CA ASN A 61 14.50 19.77 -8.58
C ASN A 61 13.00 20.01 -8.81
N GLY A 62 12.42 21.06 -8.22
CA GLY A 62 11.00 21.40 -8.29
C GLY A 62 10.10 20.42 -7.53
N TYR A 63 10.58 19.87 -6.42
CA TYR A 63 9.85 18.93 -5.56
C TYR A 63 9.63 19.51 -4.17
N VAL A 64 8.58 19.01 -3.50
CA VAL A 64 8.27 19.30 -2.10
C VAL A 64 8.19 18.00 -1.31
N GLU A 65 8.61 18.06 -0.05
CA GLU A 65 8.41 17.00 0.94
C GLU A 65 7.38 17.45 1.98
N GLN A 66 6.40 16.61 2.27
CA GLN A 66 5.37 16.87 3.29
C GLN A 66 5.06 15.58 4.05
N GLU A 67 4.92 15.66 5.36
CA GLU A 67 4.49 14.54 6.20
C GLU A 67 2.98 14.58 6.43
N PHE A 68 2.34 13.41 6.43
CA PHE A 68 0.93 13.22 6.73
C PHE A 68 0.74 12.05 7.69
N PHE A 69 -0.31 12.12 8.51
CA PHE A 69 -0.79 10.96 9.25
C PHE A 69 -1.88 10.23 8.49
N VAL A 70 -1.89 8.91 8.62
CA VAL A 70 -2.87 8.01 8.02
C VAL A 70 -3.52 7.23 9.15
N SER A 71 -4.84 7.35 9.28
CA SER A 71 -5.62 6.75 10.36
C SER A 71 -6.75 5.90 9.81
N GLY A 72 -7.03 4.78 10.46
CA GLY A 72 -8.08 3.87 10.03
C GLY A 72 -8.26 2.72 11.01
N THR A 73 -8.94 1.68 10.55
CA THR A 73 -9.06 0.40 11.26
C THR A 73 -8.45 -0.68 10.39
N ALA A 74 -7.35 -1.28 10.83
CA ALA A 74 -6.61 -2.29 10.09
C ALA A 74 -7.12 -3.69 10.40
N ARG A 75 -7.03 -4.58 9.41
CA ARG A 75 -7.32 -6.00 9.57
C ARG A 75 -6.04 -6.80 9.68
N ASP A 76 -6.05 -7.79 10.55
CA ASP A 76 -4.98 -8.78 10.65
C ASP A 76 -4.90 -9.62 9.37
N HIS A 77 -3.71 -9.74 8.79
CA HIS A 77 -3.48 -10.52 7.57
C HIS A 77 -3.73 -12.03 7.77
N THR A 78 -3.66 -12.53 9.00
CA THR A 78 -4.00 -13.93 9.31
C THR A 78 -5.51 -14.15 9.45
N GLY A 79 -6.29 -13.08 9.62
CA GLY A 79 -7.73 -13.13 9.85
C GLY A 79 -8.14 -13.70 11.21
N VAL A 80 -7.19 -13.86 12.14
CA VAL A 80 -7.44 -14.44 13.47
C VAL A 80 -7.84 -13.35 14.46
N GLN A 81 -7.18 -12.19 14.40
CA GLN A 81 -7.39 -11.10 15.33
C GLN A 81 -8.49 -10.13 14.83
N PRO A 82 -9.23 -9.49 15.75
CA PRO A 82 -10.24 -8.50 15.37
C PRO A 82 -9.59 -7.28 14.70
N PRO A 83 -10.31 -6.54 13.85
CA PRO A 83 -9.81 -5.27 13.34
C PRO A 83 -9.51 -4.28 14.47
N LEU A 84 -8.40 -3.55 14.37
CA LEU A 84 -7.94 -2.60 15.38
C LEU A 84 -7.64 -1.22 14.79
N PRO A 85 -7.88 -0.13 15.54
CA PRO A 85 -7.54 1.21 15.09
C PRO A 85 -6.03 1.37 14.94
N PHE A 86 -5.62 2.14 13.94
CA PHE A 86 -4.22 2.55 13.76
C PHE A 86 -4.14 4.04 13.42
N THR A 87 -2.99 4.62 13.71
CA THR A 87 -2.55 5.91 13.16
C THR A 87 -1.06 5.81 12.93
N THR A 88 -0.65 5.96 11.68
CA THR A 88 0.74 5.91 11.26
C THR A 88 1.07 7.13 10.40
N ARG A 89 2.24 7.13 9.79
CA ARG A 89 2.80 8.24 9.03
C ARG A 89 3.13 7.83 7.60
N MET A 90 2.94 8.76 6.66
CA MET A 90 3.63 8.78 5.37
C MET A 90 4.36 10.11 5.14
N VAL A 91 5.54 10.05 4.53
CA VAL A 91 6.25 11.23 4.01
C VAL A 91 6.13 11.22 2.49
N VAL A 92 5.53 12.27 1.93
CA VAL A 92 5.23 12.39 0.50
C VAL A 92 6.21 13.38 -0.13
N ARG A 93 6.94 12.90 -1.14
CA ARG A 93 7.86 13.68 -1.98
C ARG A 93 7.29 13.74 -3.38
N ARG A 94 6.86 14.91 -3.84
CA ARG A 94 6.16 15.06 -5.13
C ARG A 94 6.55 16.33 -5.87
N PRO A 95 6.30 16.42 -7.19
CA PRO A 95 6.45 17.67 -7.92
C PRO A 95 5.64 18.80 -7.29
N ILE A 96 6.23 20.00 -7.26
CA ILE A 96 5.54 21.24 -6.88
C ILE A 96 4.51 21.59 -7.96
N ASP A 97 4.92 21.56 -9.22
CA ASP A 97 4.06 21.73 -10.38
C ASP A 97 3.38 20.38 -10.74
N PRO A 98 2.04 20.25 -10.60
CA PRO A 98 1.34 19.02 -10.93
C PRO A 98 1.50 18.59 -12.39
N ALA A 99 1.78 19.51 -13.32
CA ALA A 99 2.01 19.18 -14.73
C ALA A 99 3.27 18.34 -14.96
N ARG A 100 4.21 18.32 -13.99
CA ARG A 100 5.40 17.46 -14.03
C ARG A 100 5.17 16.05 -13.49
N PHE A 101 4.03 15.79 -12.85
CA PHE A 101 3.73 14.47 -12.32
C PHE A 101 3.41 13.49 -13.45
N ASN A 102 4.12 12.37 -13.50
CA ASN A 102 4.00 11.38 -14.57
C ASN A 102 2.85 10.36 -14.36
N GLY A 103 2.03 10.54 -13.33
CA GLY A 103 0.92 9.64 -13.00
C GLY A 103 1.31 8.41 -12.16
N THR A 104 2.58 8.24 -11.79
CA THR A 104 3.06 7.08 -11.04
C THR A 104 3.54 7.45 -9.64
N VAL A 105 2.97 6.77 -8.64
CA VAL A 105 3.39 6.88 -7.24
C VAL A 105 4.25 5.67 -6.88
N TRP A 106 5.49 5.92 -6.48
CA TRP A 106 6.37 4.94 -5.82
C TRP A 106 6.06 4.93 -4.33
N ILE A 107 5.74 3.77 -3.77
CA ILE A 107 5.50 3.63 -2.32
C ILE A 107 6.61 2.73 -1.78
N GLU A 108 7.42 3.24 -0.88
CA GLU A 108 8.41 2.45 -0.16
C GLU A 108 7.85 2.03 1.20
N TRP A 109 7.82 0.71 1.41
CA TRP A 109 7.70 0.13 2.74
C TRP A 109 9.05 0.23 3.43
N LEU A 110 9.14 0.98 4.53
CA LEU A 110 10.40 1.24 5.21
C LEU A 110 10.99 0.01 5.90
N ASN A 111 12.32 -0.15 5.79
CA ASN A 111 13.06 -1.19 6.50
C ASN A 111 13.16 -0.82 7.98
N VAL A 112 12.98 -1.79 8.88
CA VAL A 112 13.08 -1.58 10.34
C VAL A 112 14.13 -2.44 11.04
N THR A 113 14.99 -3.16 10.30
CA THR A 113 16.00 -4.07 10.87
C THR A 113 16.93 -3.35 11.86
N GLY A 114 17.22 -2.07 11.60
CA GLY A 114 18.03 -1.22 12.48
C GLY A 114 17.28 -0.62 13.69
N GLY A 115 16.04 -1.03 13.95
CA GLY A 115 15.23 -0.53 15.07
C GLY A 115 14.55 0.82 14.83
N SER A 116 14.55 1.32 13.60
CA SER A 116 13.88 2.56 13.17
C SER A 116 13.54 2.48 11.69
N ASP A 117 12.67 3.36 11.21
CA ASP A 117 12.37 3.49 9.78
C ASP A 117 13.61 3.90 8.97
N VAL A 118 14.00 3.09 8.00
CA VAL A 118 15.14 3.35 7.11
C VAL A 118 14.71 3.21 5.65
N GLU A 119 14.93 4.28 4.87
CA GLU A 119 14.81 4.28 3.42
C GLU A 119 15.97 3.49 2.84
N THR A 120 15.68 2.32 2.27
CA THR A 120 16.68 1.44 1.67
C THR A 120 16.68 1.54 0.16
N GLU A 121 15.54 1.85 -0.45
CA GLU A 121 15.37 1.87 -1.91
C GLU A 121 15.40 3.30 -2.45
N TYR A 122 14.64 4.23 -1.84
CA TYR A 122 14.57 5.62 -2.27
C TYR A 122 15.96 6.28 -2.34
N ALA A 123 16.85 5.97 -1.39
CA ALA A 123 18.21 6.50 -1.37
C ALA A 123 18.99 6.21 -2.66
N TYR A 124 18.72 5.08 -3.34
CA TYR A 124 19.34 4.74 -4.63
C TYR A 124 18.52 5.21 -5.83
N LEU A 125 17.20 5.35 -5.67
CA LEU A 125 16.27 5.65 -6.76
C LEU A 125 16.00 7.15 -6.94
N ILE A 126 16.36 8.00 -5.97
CA ILE A 126 15.98 9.42 -5.94
C ILE A 126 16.26 10.15 -7.26
N SER A 127 17.44 9.96 -7.86
CA SER A 127 17.80 10.62 -9.12
C SER A 127 16.84 10.27 -10.26
N GLU A 128 16.41 9.02 -10.33
CA GLU A 128 15.43 8.57 -11.33
C GLU A 128 14.03 9.06 -11.02
N LEU A 129 13.62 8.98 -9.75
CA LEU A 129 12.29 9.41 -9.32
C LEU A 129 12.07 10.90 -9.60
N LEU A 130 13.07 11.74 -9.31
CA LEU A 130 13.02 13.18 -9.58
C LEU A 130 13.06 13.50 -11.08
N ARG A 131 13.93 12.84 -11.85
CA ARG A 131 14.05 13.04 -13.30
C ARG A 131 12.79 12.62 -14.04
N GLY A 132 12.16 11.52 -13.62
CA GLY A 132 11.00 10.93 -14.27
C GLY A 132 9.67 11.59 -13.90
N GLY A 133 9.62 12.49 -12.91
CA GLY A 133 8.37 13.13 -12.50
C GLY A 133 7.49 12.25 -11.61
N TYR A 134 8.06 11.28 -10.89
CA TYR A 134 7.33 10.42 -9.97
C TYR A 134 6.93 11.16 -8.70
N ALA A 135 5.89 10.71 -8.02
CA ALA A 135 5.72 10.99 -6.59
C ALA A 135 6.23 9.79 -5.79
N ALA A 136 6.94 10.03 -4.69
CA ALA A 136 7.40 9.00 -3.78
C ALA A 136 6.69 9.15 -2.43
N VAL A 137 6.27 8.02 -1.85
CA VAL A 137 5.62 7.95 -0.55
C VAL A 137 6.41 6.99 0.32
N ILE A 138 6.99 7.53 1.37
CA ILE A 138 7.80 6.79 2.33
C ILE A 138 6.90 6.43 3.50
N MET A 139 6.59 5.14 3.64
CA MET A 139 5.47 4.68 4.48
C MET A 139 5.96 3.90 5.70
N SER A 140 5.55 4.36 6.88
CA SER A 140 5.78 3.66 8.15
C SER A 140 4.72 2.57 8.33
N CYS A 141 4.99 1.36 7.85
CA CYS A 141 4.02 0.24 7.93
C CYS A 141 4.23 -0.72 9.09
N GLN A 142 5.36 -0.64 9.79
CA GLN A 142 5.71 -1.58 10.85
C GLN A 142 5.72 -0.94 12.23
N GLU A 143 5.42 -1.76 13.24
CA GLU A 143 5.33 -1.37 14.63
C GLU A 143 6.64 -0.78 15.15
N VAL A 144 7.78 -1.40 14.79
CA VAL A 144 9.11 -0.94 15.22
C VAL A 144 9.38 0.49 14.76
N GLY A 145 9.06 0.81 13.51
CA GLY A 145 9.21 2.15 12.95
C GLY A 145 8.36 3.18 13.69
N VAL A 146 7.07 2.87 13.86
CA VAL A 146 6.12 3.74 14.59
C VAL A 146 6.54 3.94 16.05
N ALA A 147 6.97 2.88 16.74
CA ALA A 147 7.45 2.97 18.11
C ALA A 147 8.69 3.85 18.23
N TYR A 148 9.64 3.70 17.29
CA TYR A 148 10.82 4.56 17.23
C TYR A 148 10.46 6.03 17.03
N LEU A 149 9.53 6.35 16.11
CA LEU A 149 9.09 7.73 15.88
C LEU A 149 8.63 8.39 17.18
N LYS A 150 7.82 7.69 17.99
CA LYS A 150 7.35 8.19 19.31
C LYS A 150 8.50 8.48 20.28
N THR A 151 9.58 7.72 20.23
CA THR A 151 10.80 8.02 21.01
C THR A 151 11.61 9.17 20.42
N TRP A 152 11.59 9.31 19.09
CA TRP A 152 12.37 10.33 18.40
C TRP A 152 11.80 11.74 18.64
N ASP A 153 10.49 11.92 18.56
CA ASP A 153 9.80 13.16 18.94
C ASP A 153 8.43 12.83 19.56
N PRO A 154 8.33 12.78 20.91
CA PRO A 154 7.13 12.33 21.59
C PRO A 154 5.96 13.30 21.48
N VAL A 155 6.21 14.57 21.10
CA VAL A 155 5.14 15.56 20.91
C VAL A 155 4.59 15.47 19.49
N ARG A 156 5.48 15.39 18.49
CA ARG A 156 5.08 15.29 17.08
C ARG A 156 4.28 14.02 16.83
N TYR A 157 4.71 12.88 17.39
CA TYR A 157 4.15 11.56 17.09
C TYR A 157 3.28 10.99 18.22
N ALA A 158 2.80 11.84 19.14
CA ALA A 158 1.98 11.42 20.28
C ALA A 158 0.75 10.59 19.86
N SER A 159 0.13 10.97 18.75
CA SER A 159 -1.08 10.33 18.20
C SER A 159 -0.84 8.99 17.52
N LEU A 160 0.40 8.62 17.22
CA LEU A 160 0.67 7.38 16.50
C LEU A 160 0.32 6.15 17.34
N VAL A 161 -0.34 5.19 16.71
CA VAL A 161 -0.72 3.89 17.29
C VAL A 161 -0.65 2.81 16.23
N HIS A 162 0.05 1.72 16.54
CA HIS A 162 0.22 0.58 15.64
C HIS A 162 -0.23 -0.70 16.36
N PRO A 163 -1.17 -1.48 15.79
CA PRO A 163 -1.75 -2.66 16.46
C PRO A 163 -0.91 -3.93 16.35
N GLY A 164 0.32 -3.82 15.83
CA GLY A 164 1.28 -4.90 15.64
C GLY A 164 1.50 -5.28 14.17
N ASP A 165 2.61 -5.96 13.88
CA ASP A 165 3.03 -6.26 12.49
C ASP A 165 2.10 -7.22 11.74
N ALA A 166 1.21 -7.92 12.45
CA ALA A 166 0.14 -8.69 11.83
C ALA A 166 -0.84 -7.81 11.01
N TYR A 167 -0.88 -6.50 11.27
CA TYR A 167 -1.75 -5.54 10.57
C TYR A 167 -1.01 -4.70 9.52
N ALA A 168 0.33 -4.80 9.45
CA ALA A 168 1.18 -3.94 8.64
C ALA A 168 0.79 -3.94 7.14
N ALA A 169 0.47 -5.11 6.60
CA ALA A 169 0.08 -5.26 5.20
C ALA A 169 -1.24 -4.52 4.86
N ASP A 170 -2.24 -4.57 5.75
CA ASP A 170 -3.51 -3.87 5.54
C ASP A 170 -3.33 -2.36 5.75
N ILE A 171 -2.51 -1.93 6.71
CA ILE A 171 -2.14 -0.50 6.90
C ILE A 171 -1.51 0.07 5.63
N CYS A 172 -0.48 -0.58 5.08
CA CYS A 172 0.18 -0.19 3.84
C CYS A 172 -0.80 -0.20 2.65
N SER A 173 -1.71 -1.18 2.61
CA SER A 173 -2.75 -1.27 1.58
C SER A 173 -3.74 -0.12 1.65
N GLN A 174 -4.18 0.27 2.86
CA GLN A 174 -5.08 1.40 3.08
C GLN A 174 -4.41 2.72 2.67
N ALA A 175 -3.12 2.92 3.00
CA ALA A 175 -2.38 4.08 2.52
C ALA A 175 -2.32 4.13 0.97
N GLY A 176 -2.04 3.00 0.32
CA GLY A 176 -2.13 2.87 -1.14
C GLY A 176 -3.52 3.17 -1.69
N GLN A 177 -4.58 2.79 -0.97
CA GLN A 177 -5.97 3.08 -1.32
C GLN A 177 -6.27 4.58 -1.27
N ALA A 178 -5.75 5.31 -0.28
CA ALA A 178 -5.89 6.76 -0.17
C ALA A 178 -5.21 7.50 -1.34
N LEU A 179 -4.05 6.99 -1.78
CA LEU A 179 -3.32 7.56 -2.91
C LEU A 179 -4.01 7.30 -4.25
N ARG A 180 -4.65 6.13 -4.40
CA ARG A 180 -5.38 5.77 -5.61
C ARG A 180 -6.75 6.44 -5.72
N ASN A 181 -7.44 6.60 -4.60
CA ASN A 181 -8.80 7.15 -4.52
C ASN A 181 -8.84 8.26 -3.44
N PRO A 182 -8.24 9.43 -3.70
CA PRO A 182 -8.15 10.49 -2.70
C PRO A 182 -9.53 11.06 -2.36
N ALA A 183 -9.85 11.10 -1.07
CA ALA A 183 -11.09 11.68 -0.54
C ALA A 183 -10.93 13.14 -0.09
N GLY A 184 -9.72 13.71 -0.19
CA GLY A 184 -9.35 14.98 0.42
C GLY A 184 -8.50 14.80 1.68
N LEU A 185 -8.04 15.91 2.25
CA LEU A 185 -7.45 15.95 3.58
C LEU A 185 -8.54 16.32 4.59
N ASP A 186 -8.55 15.66 5.74
CA ASP A 186 -9.42 16.01 6.87
C ASP A 186 -8.79 17.11 7.75
#